data_AF-A0A7Y5RJB3-F1
#
_entry.id   AF-A0A7Y5RJB3-F1
#
_cell.length_a   1.000
_cell.length_b   1.000
_cell.length_c   1.000
_cell.angle_alpha   90.00
_cell.angle_beta   90.00
_cell.angle_gamma   90.00
#
_symmetry.space_group_name_H-M   'P 1'
#
loop_
_entity.id
_entity.type
_entity.pdbx_description
1 polymer ?
#
loop_
_entity_poly.entity_id
_entity_poly.type
_entity_poly.pdbx_seq_one_letter_code
_entity_poly.pdbx_strand_id
1 'polypeptide(L)'
;EEGRPVQIFGPEHAREDQHAWVCTSAPVTDRRARTPLGVVTLSGAFRTAHPHTLMLVTMAVREAVATLAGEHDRDLRRVARASEAYAGSGRFVVVDRHGWVARTEGFGVGERVWVPGSLRAGSVWVPEIGQVRAEQIAGGWVLHEERSAATTVEVVRGPSPRVLVTTGTGLDATTVEIALSERHAEIVALLAEHPEGLDTAALMARLTGATTPVTIRAEMSRLRKRLGGLLESRPYRLTVAVISR
;
A
#
# COMPACT_ATOMS: atom_id res chain seq x y z
N GLU A 1 -4.54 22.45 -3.13
CA GLU A 1 -5.95 22.75 -2.74
C GLU A 1 -6.96 21.72 -3.27
N GLU A 2 -6.52 20.62 -3.88
CA GLU A 2 -7.44 19.63 -4.46
C GLU A 2 -7.98 18.67 -3.39
N GLY A 3 -9.30 18.49 -3.36
CA GLY A 3 -9.97 17.54 -2.46
C GLY A 3 -11.01 18.14 -1.51
N ARG A 4 -11.29 19.46 -1.58
CA ARG A 4 -12.31 20.13 -0.76
C ARG A 4 -13.49 20.64 -1.59
N PRO A 5 -14.70 20.72 -1.02
CA PRO A 5 -15.82 21.42 -1.64
C PRO A 5 -15.46 22.88 -1.95
N VAL A 6 -15.93 23.38 -3.09
CA VAL A 6 -15.65 24.73 -3.57
C VAL A 6 -16.90 25.32 -4.22
N GLN A 7 -16.99 26.65 -4.18
CA GLN A 7 -17.96 27.41 -4.94
C GLN A 7 -17.20 28.44 -5.79
N ILE A 8 -17.52 28.50 -7.07
CA ILE A 8 -16.92 29.40 -8.06
C ILE A 8 -18.02 30.34 -8.57
N PHE A 9 -17.75 31.64 -8.52
CA PHE A 9 -18.70 32.70 -8.81
C PHE A 9 -18.27 33.54 -10.02
N GLY A 10 -19.12 33.60 -11.04
CA GLY A 10 -19.00 34.56 -12.14
C GLY A 10 -17.57 34.70 -12.68
N PRO A 11 -16.90 35.86 -12.52
CA PRO A 11 -15.52 36.08 -12.99
C PRO A 11 -14.43 35.16 -12.42
N GLU A 12 -14.70 34.40 -11.36
CA GLU A 12 -13.78 33.35 -10.88
C GLU A 12 -13.66 32.19 -11.88
N HIS A 13 -14.60 32.06 -12.82
CA HIS A 13 -14.47 31.14 -13.94
C HIS A 13 -13.47 31.65 -14.96
N ALA A 14 -12.64 30.74 -15.49
CA ALA A 14 -11.60 31.07 -16.46
C ALA A 14 -12.12 31.57 -17.82
N ARG A 15 -13.38 31.28 -18.17
CA ARG A 15 -13.99 31.71 -19.43
C ARG A 15 -15.09 32.74 -19.19
N GLU A 16 -15.09 33.80 -19.99
CA GLU A 16 -16.09 34.88 -19.89
C GLU A 16 -17.53 34.41 -20.15
N ASP A 17 -17.70 33.41 -21.03
CA ASP A 17 -19.01 32.79 -21.29
C ASP A 17 -19.63 32.10 -20.05
N GLN A 18 -18.83 31.85 -19.01
CA GLN A 18 -19.25 31.26 -17.73
C GLN A 18 -19.48 32.31 -16.63
N HIS A 19 -19.24 33.60 -16.89
CA HIS A 19 -19.39 34.65 -15.87
C HIS A 19 -20.84 34.88 -15.42
N ALA A 20 -21.81 34.37 -16.19
CA ALA A 20 -23.22 34.36 -15.81
C ALA A 20 -23.59 33.24 -14.81
N TRP A 21 -22.65 32.39 -14.41
CA TRP A 21 -22.89 31.17 -13.63
C TRP A 21 -22.31 31.23 -12.23
N VAL A 22 -22.88 30.40 -11.35
CA VAL A 22 -22.29 29.95 -10.10
C VAL A 22 -22.20 28.43 -10.15
N CYS A 23 -21.01 27.89 -9.86
CA CYS A 23 -20.76 26.47 -9.80
C CYS A 23 -20.39 26.07 -8.38
N THR A 24 -20.99 25.01 -7.87
CA THR A 24 -20.64 24.43 -6.57
C THR A 24 -20.27 22.99 -6.77
N SER A 25 -19.07 22.62 -6.36
CA SER A 25 -18.51 21.29 -6.62
C SER A 25 -17.99 20.65 -5.34
N ALA A 26 -18.19 19.34 -5.21
CA ALA A 26 -17.54 18.54 -4.18
C ALA A 26 -17.01 17.21 -4.76
N PRO A 27 -15.83 16.74 -4.33
CA PRO A 27 -15.22 15.53 -4.87
C PRO A 27 -15.78 14.26 -4.22
N VAL A 28 -16.06 13.24 -5.04
CA VAL A 28 -16.41 11.90 -4.59
C VAL A 28 -15.12 11.12 -4.37
N THR A 29 -14.87 10.67 -3.15
CA THR A 29 -13.68 9.90 -2.77
C THR A 29 -14.07 8.49 -2.36
N ASP A 30 -13.21 7.51 -2.66
CA ASP A 30 -13.34 6.13 -2.19
C ASP A 30 -12.01 5.73 -1.56
N ARG A 31 -12.06 5.05 -0.40
CA ARG A 31 -10.86 4.55 0.29
C ARG A 31 -10.04 3.58 -0.58
N ARG A 32 -10.69 2.91 -1.51
CA ARG A 32 -10.07 1.99 -2.49
C ARG A 32 -9.23 2.73 -3.54
N ALA A 33 -9.51 4.01 -3.78
CA ALA A 33 -8.84 4.83 -4.78
C ALA A 33 -7.82 5.78 -4.15
N ARG A 34 -6.74 6.07 -4.90
CA ARG A 34 -5.73 7.06 -4.46
C ARG A 34 -6.11 8.50 -4.83
N THR A 35 -7.01 8.64 -5.79
CA THR A 35 -7.50 9.92 -6.30
C THR A 35 -9.03 9.94 -6.23
N PRO A 36 -9.66 11.12 -6.22
CA PRO A 36 -11.11 11.22 -6.30
C PRO A 36 -11.65 10.45 -7.51
N LEU A 37 -12.76 9.74 -7.32
CA LEU A 37 -13.45 9.02 -8.39
C LEU A 37 -14.12 9.97 -9.37
N GLY A 38 -14.47 11.17 -8.91
CA GLY A 38 -15.10 12.21 -9.70
C GLY A 38 -15.50 13.41 -8.86
N VAL A 39 -16.31 14.28 -9.45
CA VAL A 39 -16.85 15.49 -8.81
C VAL A 39 -18.35 15.56 -9.09
N VAL A 40 -19.12 15.96 -8.08
CA VAL A 40 -20.51 16.39 -8.27
C VAL A 40 -20.49 17.90 -8.34
N THR A 41 -21.01 18.46 -9.43
CA THR A 41 -21.14 19.91 -9.65
C THR A 41 -22.60 20.27 -9.82
N LEU A 42 -23.08 21.26 -9.07
CA LEU A 42 -24.32 21.96 -9.35
C LEU A 42 -24.00 23.33 -9.95
N SER A 43 -24.44 23.55 -11.17
CA SER A 43 -24.28 24.82 -11.89
C SER A 43 -25.63 25.50 -12.05
N GLY A 44 -25.66 26.81 -11.82
CA GLY A 44 -26.86 27.62 -12.02
C GLY A 44 -26.50 29.04 -12.39
N ALA A 45 -27.49 29.85 -12.75
CA ALA A 45 -27.26 31.26 -13.00
C ALA A 45 -26.77 31.95 -11.72
N PHE A 46 -25.86 32.92 -11.85
CA PHE A 46 -25.31 33.65 -10.69
C PHE A 46 -26.43 34.31 -9.84
N ARG A 47 -27.50 34.78 -10.48
CA ARG A 47 -28.69 35.34 -9.82
C ARG A 47 -29.45 34.35 -8.93
N THR A 48 -29.23 33.04 -9.07
CA THR A 48 -29.84 32.00 -8.24
C THR A 48 -28.86 31.45 -7.19
N ALA A 49 -27.74 32.14 -6.93
CA ALA A 49 -26.81 31.74 -5.88
C ALA A 49 -27.51 31.71 -4.51
N HIS A 50 -27.36 30.59 -3.80
CA HIS A 50 -27.97 30.40 -2.48
C HIS A 50 -26.91 29.97 -1.46
N PRO A 51 -26.93 30.50 -0.22
CA PRO A 51 -25.98 30.12 0.84
C PRO A 51 -25.94 28.63 1.22
N HIS A 52 -26.94 27.86 0.79
CA HIS A 52 -27.09 26.43 1.12
C HIS A 52 -26.65 25.50 -0.01
N THR A 53 -26.31 26.03 -1.19
CA THR A 53 -25.94 25.19 -2.34
C THR A 53 -24.68 24.38 -2.06
N LEU A 54 -23.69 24.95 -1.37
CA LEU A 54 -22.48 24.22 -0.95
C LEU A 54 -22.80 23.05 -0.02
N MET A 55 -23.71 23.24 0.93
CA MET A 55 -24.15 22.18 1.84
C MET A 55 -24.90 21.09 1.08
N LEU A 56 -25.82 21.46 0.19
CA LEU A 56 -26.59 20.52 -0.62
C LEU A 56 -25.66 19.59 -1.43
N VAL A 57 -24.73 20.16 -2.18
CA VAL A 57 -23.76 19.40 -2.99
C VAL A 57 -22.86 18.54 -2.09
N THR A 58 -22.40 19.10 -0.95
CA THR A 58 -21.59 18.34 0.00
C THR A 58 -22.35 17.15 0.60
N MET A 59 -23.65 17.30 0.91
CA MET A 59 -24.48 16.21 1.44
C MET A 59 -24.76 15.14 0.40
N ALA A 60 -25.05 15.53 -0.85
CA ALA A 60 -25.19 14.57 -1.94
C ALA A 60 -23.90 13.74 -2.13
N VAL A 61 -22.74 14.38 -2.08
CA VAL A 61 -21.45 13.67 -2.14
C VAL A 61 -21.22 12.78 -0.91
N ARG A 62 -21.55 13.23 0.31
CA ARG A 62 -21.42 12.40 1.51
C ARG A 62 -22.26 11.13 1.41
N GLU A 63 -23.48 11.21 0.89
CA GLU A 63 -24.33 10.04 0.67
C GLU A 63 -23.74 9.07 -0.36
N ALA A 64 -23.21 9.61 -1.47
CA ALA A 64 -22.51 8.78 -2.46
C ALA A 64 -21.30 8.06 -1.85
N VAL A 65 -20.47 8.77 -1.06
CA VAL A 65 -19.31 8.18 -0.36
C VAL A 65 -19.74 7.14 0.67
N ALA A 66 -20.81 7.39 1.42
CA ALA A 66 -21.36 6.43 2.38
C ALA A 66 -21.88 5.16 1.68
N THR A 67 -22.53 5.31 0.52
CA THR A 67 -22.99 4.19 -0.30
C THR A 67 -21.80 3.32 -0.76
N LEU A 68 -20.75 3.93 -1.29
CA LEU A 68 -19.52 3.24 -1.73
C LEU A 68 -18.83 2.50 -0.57
N ALA A 69 -18.74 3.12 0.60
CA ALA A 69 -18.20 2.48 1.79
C ALA A 69 -19.04 1.26 2.21
N GLY A 70 -20.37 1.39 2.20
CA GLY A 70 -21.27 0.29 2.52
C GLY A 70 -21.20 -0.86 1.51
N GLU A 71 -20.96 -0.59 0.24
CA GLU A 71 -20.67 -1.62 -0.78
C GLU A 71 -19.37 -2.35 -0.49
N HIS A 72 -18.30 -1.61 -0.21
CA HIS A 72 -17.00 -2.19 0.13
C HIS A 72 -17.09 -3.10 1.38
N ASP A 73 -17.77 -2.65 2.43
CA ASP A 73 -17.95 -3.46 3.64
C ASP A 73 -18.77 -4.73 3.37
N ARG A 74 -19.75 -4.67 2.45
CA ARG A 74 -20.52 -5.84 2.02
C ARG A 74 -19.64 -6.82 1.25
N ASP A 75 -18.76 -6.32 0.39
CA ASP A 75 -17.79 -7.13 -0.35
C ASP A 75 -16.83 -7.84 0.61
N LEU A 76 -16.23 -7.12 1.55
CA LEU A 76 -15.33 -7.70 2.56
C LEU A 76 -16.03 -8.73 3.44
N ARG A 77 -17.27 -8.47 3.85
CA ARG A 77 -18.07 -9.46 4.59
C ARG A 77 -18.33 -10.74 3.79
N ARG A 78 -18.48 -10.66 2.46
CA ARG A 78 -18.59 -11.86 1.62
C ARG A 78 -17.28 -12.65 1.62
N VAL A 79 -16.14 -11.98 1.48
CA VAL A 79 -14.81 -12.63 1.54
C VAL A 79 -14.55 -13.25 2.91
N ALA A 80 -14.88 -12.56 4.00
CA ALA A 80 -14.73 -13.08 5.36
C ALA A 80 -15.59 -14.33 5.64
N ARG A 81 -16.80 -14.41 5.08
CA ARG A 81 -17.63 -15.62 5.18
C ARG A 81 -17.06 -16.80 4.40
N ALA A 82 -16.46 -16.53 3.23
CA ALA A 82 -15.79 -17.56 2.44
C ALA A 82 -14.57 -18.18 3.17
N SER A 83 -14.08 -17.56 4.23
CA SER A 83 -12.97 -18.06 5.04
C SER A 83 -13.41 -18.69 6.37
N GLU A 84 -14.70 -18.95 6.60
CA GLU A 84 -15.19 -19.48 7.89
C GLU A 84 -14.56 -20.82 8.27
N ALA A 85 -14.29 -21.69 7.27
CA ALA A 85 -13.67 -22.99 7.47
C ALA A 85 -12.26 -22.96 8.09
N TYR A 86 -11.58 -21.80 8.06
CA TYR A 86 -10.23 -21.63 8.62
C TYR A 86 -10.23 -21.15 10.07
N ALA A 87 -11.40 -20.90 10.68
CA ALA A 87 -11.48 -20.49 12.07
C ALA A 87 -10.78 -21.51 12.98
N GLY A 88 -9.85 -21.06 13.84
CA GLY A 88 -9.08 -21.94 14.72
C GLY A 88 -7.97 -22.73 14.02
N SER A 89 -7.70 -22.52 12.73
CA SER A 89 -6.61 -23.20 12.01
C SER A 89 -5.22 -22.60 12.27
N GLY A 90 -5.10 -21.69 13.24
CA GLY A 90 -3.87 -20.98 13.56
C GLY A 90 -3.90 -19.50 13.14
N ARG A 91 -2.73 -18.93 12.85
CA ARG A 91 -2.61 -17.51 12.48
C ARG A 91 -2.81 -17.33 10.98
N PHE A 92 -3.74 -16.45 10.59
CA PHE A 92 -3.99 -16.12 9.19
C PHE A 92 -4.54 -14.71 9.00
N VAL A 93 -4.41 -14.19 7.78
CA VAL A 93 -5.07 -12.97 7.31
C VAL A 93 -5.87 -13.29 6.06
N VAL A 94 -7.09 -12.78 5.99
CA VAL A 94 -7.97 -12.91 4.83
C VAL A 94 -8.04 -11.56 4.15
N VAL A 95 -7.72 -11.53 2.86
CA VAL A 95 -7.72 -10.30 2.06
C VAL A 95 -8.55 -10.47 0.81
N ASP A 96 -9.15 -9.38 0.32
CA ASP A 96 -9.67 -9.35 -1.04
C ASP A 96 -8.53 -9.34 -2.09
N ARG A 97 -8.89 -9.36 -3.38
CA ARG A 97 -7.93 -9.30 -4.50
C ARG A 97 -7.02 -8.07 -4.52
N HIS A 98 -7.35 -7.02 -3.75
CA HIS A 98 -6.62 -5.76 -3.69
C HIS A 98 -5.85 -5.59 -2.37
N GLY A 99 -5.91 -6.58 -1.49
CA GLY A 99 -5.22 -6.60 -0.20
C GLY A 99 -6.02 -6.01 0.96
N TRP A 100 -7.31 -5.66 0.79
CA TRP A 100 -8.14 -5.18 1.89
C TRP A 100 -8.45 -6.31 2.85
N VAL A 101 -8.19 -6.09 4.13
CA VAL A 101 -8.32 -7.11 5.17
C VAL A 101 -9.79 -7.31 5.49
N ALA A 102 -10.29 -8.50 5.18
CA ALA A 102 -11.65 -8.93 5.49
C ALA A 102 -11.74 -9.57 6.88
N ARG A 103 -10.70 -10.30 7.29
CA ARG A 103 -10.61 -10.99 8.59
C ARG A 103 -9.15 -11.24 8.95
N THR A 104 -8.84 -11.27 10.24
CA THR A 104 -7.53 -11.67 10.76
C THR A 104 -7.71 -12.57 11.97
N GLU A 105 -6.81 -13.53 12.15
CA GLU A 105 -6.68 -14.34 13.34
C GLU A 105 -5.20 -14.39 13.74
N GLY A 106 -4.88 -13.86 14.92
CA GLY A 106 -3.52 -13.84 15.47
C GLY A 106 -2.53 -12.86 14.81
N PHE A 107 -2.83 -12.22 13.67
CA PHE A 107 -2.01 -11.15 13.09
C PHE A 107 -2.53 -9.75 13.43
N GLY A 108 -1.61 -8.85 13.79
CA GLY A 108 -1.90 -7.42 14.03
C GLY A 108 -1.66 -6.58 12.78
N VAL A 109 -2.54 -6.67 11.79
CA VAL A 109 -2.46 -5.93 10.52
C VAL A 109 -3.41 -4.73 10.50
N GLY A 110 -3.13 -3.75 9.63
CA GLY A 110 -4.03 -2.63 9.37
C GLY A 110 -5.22 -3.03 8.48
N GLU A 111 -5.96 -2.03 7.98
CA GLU A 111 -7.10 -2.24 7.07
C GLU A 111 -6.70 -2.87 5.72
N ARG A 112 -5.42 -2.75 5.36
CA ARG A 112 -4.88 -3.24 4.09
C ARG A 112 -3.50 -3.84 4.32
N VAL A 113 -3.24 -4.93 3.61
CA VAL A 113 -1.94 -5.59 3.51
C VAL A 113 -1.53 -5.59 2.05
N TRP A 114 -0.25 -5.39 1.77
CA TRP A 114 0.23 -5.50 0.40
C TRP A 114 0.15 -6.94 -0.10
N VAL A 115 -0.39 -7.13 -1.30
CA VAL A 115 -0.34 -8.40 -2.02
C VAL A 115 0.09 -8.16 -3.46
N PRO A 116 0.90 -9.06 -4.06
CA PRO A 116 1.22 -8.98 -5.48
C PRO A 116 -0.05 -9.08 -6.33
N GLY A 117 -0.17 -8.26 -7.37
CA GLY A 117 -1.28 -8.39 -8.33
C GLY A 117 -1.27 -9.73 -9.10
N SER A 118 -0.12 -10.39 -9.15
CA SER A 118 0.12 -11.71 -9.74
C SER A 118 0.11 -12.85 -8.71
N LEU A 119 -0.44 -12.63 -7.51
CA LEU A 119 -0.46 -13.63 -6.44
C LEU A 119 -1.11 -14.94 -6.92
N ARG A 120 -0.48 -16.06 -6.58
CA ARG A 120 -0.93 -17.43 -6.82
C ARG A 120 -0.92 -18.20 -5.50
N ALA A 121 -1.55 -19.36 -5.48
CA ALA A 121 -1.45 -20.26 -4.34
C ALA A 121 0.02 -20.72 -4.20
N GLY A 122 0.51 -20.79 -2.95
CA GLY A 122 1.90 -21.14 -2.65
C GLY A 122 2.53 -20.22 -1.59
N SER A 123 3.82 -20.42 -1.33
CA SER A 123 4.56 -19.62 -0.35
C SER A 123 4.92 -18.25 -0.91
N VAL A 124 4.65 -17.18 -0.18
CA VAL A 124 4.90 -15.80 -0.62
C VAL A 124 5.39 -14.92 0.53
N TRP A 125 6.25 -13.97 0.21
CA TRP A 125 6.67 -12.93 1.15
C TRP A 125 5.72 -11.71 1.10
N VAL A 126 5.21 -11.31 2.26
CA VAL A 126 4.39 -10.11 2.44
C VAL A 126 5.06 -9.22 3.49
N PRO A 127 5.47 -7.98 3.17
CA PRO A 127 6.27 -7.15 4.08
C PRO A 127 5.70 -6.96 5.48
N GLU A 128 4.38 -6.81 5.61
CA GLU A 128 3.71 -6.50 6.88
C GLU A 128 3.57 -7.71 7.80
N ILE A 129 3.54 -8.94 7.26
CA ILE A 129 3.27 -10.17 8.02
C ILE A 129 4.38 -11.22 7.89
N GLY A 130 5.35 -11.00 7.00
CA GLY A 130 6.44 -11.91 6.69
C GLY A 130 6.02 -12.99 5.71
N GLN A 131 6.53 -14.19 5.94
CA GLN A 131 6.30 -15.34 5.10
C GLN A 131 4.94 -15.98 5.37
N VAL A 132 4.18 -16.20 4.30
CA VAL A 132 2.85 -16.81 4.37
C VAL A 132 2.60 -17.77 3.22
N ARG A 133 1.79 -18.80 3.48
CA ARG A 133 1.21 -19.62 2.42
C ARG A 133 -0.11 -19.01 1.98
N ALA A 134 -0.18 -18.60 0.71
CA ALA A 134 -1.38 -18.08 0.09
C ALA A 134 -2.27 -19.22 -0.42
N GLU A 135 -3.56 -19.13 -0.12
CA GLU A 135 -4.60 -20.03 -0.59
C GLU A 135 -5.75 -19.22 -1.17
N GLN A 136 -6.20 -19.59 -2.37
CA GLN A 136 -7.23 -18.83 -3.08
C GLN A 136 -8.62 -19.18 -2.54
N ILE A 137 -9.43 -18.15 -2.28
CA ILE A 137 -10.85 -18.30 -1.91
C ILE A 137 -11.73 -17.45 -2.82
N ALA A 138 -13.05 -17.63 -2.71
CA ALA A 138 -14.01 -16.82 -3.45
C ALA A 138 -13.84 -15.33 -3.11
N GLY A 139 -13.35 -14.56 -4.09
CA GLY A 139 -13.18 -13.11 -3.98
C GLY A 139 -11.88 -12.63 -3.33
N GLY A 140 -10.97 -13.52 -2.95
CA GLY A 140 -9.76 -13.15 -2.22
C GLY A 140 -8.78 -14.28 -1.93
N TRP A 141 -8.00 -14.09 -0.87
CA TRP A 141 -6.93 -14.98 -0.44
C TRP A 141 -6.96 -15.16 1.07
N VAL A 142 -6.60 -16.35 1.52
CA VAL A 142 -6.20 -16.61 2.90
C VAL A 142 -4.69 -16.76 2.94
N LEU A 143 -4.05 -16.00 3.82
CA LEU A 143 -2.61 -15.96 4.01
C LEU A 143 -2.29 -16.59 5.36
N HIS A 144 -1.87 -17.85 5.35
CA HIS A 144 -1.51 -18.60 6.55
C HIS A 144 -0.08 -18.33 6.96
N GLU A 145 0.20 -18.20 8.26
CA GLU A 145 1.58 -18.14 8.75
C GLU A 145 2.37 -19.36 8.25
N GLU A 146 3.54 -19.11 7.66
CA GLU A 146 4.43 -20.17 7.20
C GLU A 146 5.85 -19.91 7.70
N ARG A 147 6.33 -20.74 8.63
CA ARG A 147 7.58 -20.49 9.36
C ARG A 147 8.82 -21.12 8.74
N SER A 148 8.66 -22.01 7.75
CA SER A 148 9.72 -22.97 7.38
C SER A 148 10.11 -23.01 5.91
N ALA A 149 9.44 -22.29 5.01
CA ALA A 149 9.89 -22.29 3.61
C ALA A 149 11.12 -21.38 3.46
N ALA A 150 12.10 -21.82 2.67
CA ALA A 150 13.32 -21.06 2.44
C ALA A 150 12.98 -19.71 1.78
N THR A 151 13.58 -18.63 2.28
CA THR A 151 13.46 -17.30 1.67
C THR A 151 14.84 -16.80 1.27
N THR A 152 14.97 -16.36 0.02
CA THR A 152 16.19 -15.75 -0.52
C THR A 152 15.87 -14.38 -1.11
N VAL A 153 16.86 -13.49 -1.05
CA VAL A 153 16.78 -12.13 -1.60
C VAL A 153 17.81 -12.00 -2.70
N GLU A 154 17.42 -11.56 -3.89
CA GLU A 154 18.33 -11.17 -4.96
C GLU A 154 18.21 -9.67 -5.21
N VAL A 155 19.36 -8.99 -5.30
CA VAL A 155 19.41 -7.54 -5.52
C VAL A 155 19.74 -7.28 -6.98
N VAL A 156 18.75 -6.81 -7.75
CA VAL A 156 18.95 -6.46 -9.16
C VAL A 156 19.37 -5.01 -9.25
N ARG A 157 20.64 -4.79 -9.63
CA ARG A 157 21.22 -3.46 -9.88
C ARG A 157 20.96 -3.03 -11.32
N GLY A 158 20.78 -1.73 -11.56
CA GLY A 158 20.51 -1.17 -12.88
C GLY A 158 19.70 0.13 -12.82
N PRO A 159 19.23 0.66 -13.96
CA PRO A 159 18.47 1.91 -14.03
C PRO A 159 17.11 1.86 -13.31
N SER A 160 16.65 0.67 -12.92
CA SER A 160 15.44 0.46 -12.14
C SER A 160 15.70 -0.61 -11.08
N PRO A 161 16.38 -0.24 -9.98
CA PRO A 161 16.83 -1.22 -9.01
C PRO A 161 15.64 -1.85 -8.29
N ARG A 162 15.75 -3.14 -8.02
CA ARG A 162 14.69 -3.92 -7.36
C ARG A 162 15.29 -5.06 -6.54
N VAL A 163 14.51 -5.51 -5.57
CA VAL A 163 14.79 -6.75 -4.83
C VAL A 163 13.78 -7.81 -5.26
N LEU A 164 14.30 -8.98 -5.59
CA LEU A 164 13.51 -10.18 -5.83
C LEU A 164 13.52 -10.99 -4.54
N VAL A 165 12.35 -11.19 -3.92
CA VAL A 165 12.21 -12.06 -2.75
C VAL A 165 11.60 -13.36 -3.22
N THR A 166 12.36 -14.45 -3.16
CA THR A 166 11.88 -15.78 -3.51
C THR A 166 11.62 -16.56 -2.24
N THR A 167 10.40 -17.06 -2.09
CA THR A 167 9.96 -17.85 -0.94
C THR A 167 9.48 -19.21 -1.41
N GLY A 168 9.90 -20.28 -0.74
CA GLY A 168 9.58 -21.66 -1.09
C GLY A 168 10.68 -22.34 -1.92
N THR A 169 10.42 -23.59 -2.32
CA THR A 169 11.33 -24.38 -3.17
C THR A 169 10.53 -25.11 -4.25
N GLY A 170 11.16 -25.37 -5.40
CA GLY A 170 10.52 -26.10 -6.50
C GLY A 170 9.38 -25.31 -7.17
N LEU A 171 8.28 -26.00 -7.49
CA LEU A 171 7.16 -25.44 -8.25
C LEU A 171 6.25 -24.50 -7.44
N ASP A 172 6.30 -24.57 -6.11
CA ASP A 172 5.51 -23.73 -5.21
C ASP A 172 6.25 -22.45 -4.77
N ALA A 173 7.48 -22.26 -5.28
CA ALA A 173 8.26 -21.08 -5.00
C ALA A 173 7.66 -19.85 -5.69
N THR A 174 7.42 -18.79 -4.93
CA THR A 174 6.96 -17.51 -5.49
C THR A 174 8.06 -16.48 -5.37
N THR A 175 8.33 -15.79 -6.48
CA THR A 175 9.21 -14.62 -6.50
C THR A 175 8.38 -13.35 -6.59
N VAL A 176 8.57 -12.44 -5.64
CA VAL A 176 7.95 -11.12 -5.65
C VAL A 176 8.99 -10.03 -5.90
N GLU A 177 8.64 -9.06 -6.74
CA GLU A 177 9.52 -7.92 -7.03
C GLU A 177 9.15 -6.71 -6.19
N ILE A 178 10.15 -6.12 -5.55
CA ILE A 178 10.01 -4.90 -4.76
C ILE A 178 10.92 -3.83 -5.36
N ALA A 179 10.30 -2.82 -5.99
CA ALA A 179 11.04 -1.69 -6.54
C ALA A 179 11.75 -0.90 -5.44
N LEU A 180 13.01 -0.53 -5.70
CA LEU A 180 13.84 0.28 -4.82
C LEU A 180 14.13 1.64 -5.47
N SER A 181 14.45 2.63 -4.64
CA SER A 181 15.17 3.82 -5.11
C SER A 181 16.65 3.49 -5.25
N GLU A 182 17.41 4.30 -5.98
CA GLU A 182 18.88 4.16 -6.07
C GLU A 182 19.53 4.10 -4.68
N ARG A 183 19.13 5.02 -3.78
CA ARG A 183 19.63 5.04 -2.41
C ARG A 183 19.31 3.76 -1.64
N HIS A 184 18.09 3.23 -1.76
CA HIS A 184 17.73 1.98 -1.11
C HIS A 184 18.49 0.79 -1.71
N ALA A 185 18.73 0.79 -3.01
CA ALA A 185 19.49 -0.26 -3.67
C ALA A 185 20.95 -0.30 -3.17
N GLU A 186 21.57 0.87 -3.02
CA GLU A 186 22.91 1.00 -2.43
C GLU A 186 22.95 0.50 -0.99
N ILE A 187 21.97 0.89 -0.16
CA ILE A 187 21.85 0.41 1.23
C ILE A 187 21.71 -1.12 1.27
N VAL A 188 20.80 -1.70 0.47
CA VAL A 188 20.57 -3.15 0.46
C VAL A 188 21.83 -3.89 -0.02
N ALA A 189 22.54 -3.37 -1.02
CA ALA A 189 23.79 -3.96 -1.49
C ALA A 189 24.88 -3.94 -0.39
N LEU A 190 25.04 -2.83 0.33
CA LEU A 190 25.96 -2.75 1.47
C LEU A 190 25.60 -3.75 2.57
N LEU A 191 24.31 -3.90 2.89
CA LEU A 191 23.86 -4.86 3.90
C LEU A 191 24.02 -6.31 3.45
N ALA A 192 23.94 -6.60 2.15
CA ALA A 192 24.20 -7.92 1.59
C ALA A 192 25.68 -8.32 1.75
N GLU A 193 26.60 -7.36 1.66
CA GLU A 193 28.04 -7.56 1.84
C GLU A 193 28.45 -7.65 3.32
N HIS A 194 27.58 -7.26 4.26
CA HIS A 194 27.86 -7.22 5.70
C HIS A 194 26.77 -7.97 6.50
N PRO A 195 26.75 -9.33 6.48
CA PRO A 195 25.72 -10.14 7.15
C PRO A 195 25.64 -9.92 8.68
N GLU A 196 26.74 -9.52 9.30
CA GLU A 196 26.81 -9.16 10.73
C GLU A 196 26.00 -7.89 11.06
N GLY A 197 25.76 -7.06 10.04
CA GLY A 197 25.01 -5.82 10.11
C GLY A 197 25.86 -4.58 10.30
N LEU A 198 25.31 -3.45 9.89
CA LEU A 198 25.92 -2.13 9.99
C LEU A 198 25.12 -1.23 10.93
N ASP A 199 25.81 -0.47 11.78
CA ASP A 199 25.17 0.60 12.52
C ASP A 199 25.00 1.87 11.65
N THR A 200 24.45 2.92 12.25
CA THR A 200 24.23 4.18 11.53
C THR A 200 25.55 4.81 11.06
N ALA A 201 26.59 4.80 11.89
CA ALA A 201 27.86 5.42 11.55
C ALA A 201 28.60 4.64 10.45
N ALA A 202 28.58 3.31 10.51
CA ALA A 202 29.20 2.42 9.54
C ALA A 202 28.53 2.50 8.16
N LEU A 203 27.19 2.65 8.11
CA LEU A 203 26.47 2.94 6.87
C LEU A 203 26.86 4.30 6.29
N MET A 204 26.87 5.35 7.13
CA MET A 204 27.24 6.69 6.66
C MET A 204 28.65 6.75 6.06
N ALA A 205 29.60 6.00 6.62
CA ALA A 205 30.97 5.96 6.14
C ALA A 205 31.14 5.25 4.79
N ARG A 206 30.18 4.39 4.39
CA ARG A 206 30.25 3.55 3.18
C ARG A 206 29.33 4.04 2.05
N LEU A 207 28.28 4.78 2.39
CA LEU A 207 27.34 5.32 1.42
C LEU A 207 27.96 6.46 0.62
N THR A 208 27.60 6.51 -0.67
CA THR A 208 28.07 7.56 -1.57
C THR A 208 27.39 8.88 -1.27
N GLY A 209 28.19 9.95 -1.14
CA GLY A 209 27.73 11.30 -0.87
C GLY A 209 27.45 11.60 0.60
N ALA A 210 27.41 12.89 0.94
CA ALA A 210 27.19 13.34 2.31
C ALA A 210 25.79 12.94 2.81
N THR A 211 25.73 12.43 4.04
CA THR A 211 24.49 12.01 4.70
C THR A 211 24.53 12.35 6.19
N THR A 212 23.39 12.26 6.87
CA THR A 212 23.28 12.51 8.32
C THR A 212 22.66 11.30 9.02
N PRO A 213 22.86 11.12 10.34
CA PRO A 213 22.21 10.03 11.08
C PRO A 213 20.69 10.05 10.99
N VAL A 214 20.07 11.24 10.90
CA VAL A 214 18.62 11.39 10.76
C VAL A 214 18.18 10.92 9.38
N THR A 215 18.91 11.29 8.33
CA THR A 215 18.65 10.82 6.95
C THR A 215 18.73 9.30 6.87
N ILE A 216 19.77 8.68 7.44
CA ILE A 216 19.89 7.21 7.45
C ILE A 216 18.72 6.56 8.16
N ARG A 217 18.34 7.03 9.36
CA ARG A 217 17.17 6.47 10.06
C ARG A 217 15.88 6.63 9.25
N ALA A 218 15.73 7.73 8.51
CA ALA A 218 14.59 7.95 7.64
C ALA A 218 14.57 6.98 6.45
N GLU A 219 15.70 6.80 5.75
CA GLU A 219 15.81 5.82 4.65
C GLU A 219 15.59 4.39 5.17
N MET A 220 16.20 4.00 6.29
CA MET A 220 15.98 2.70 6.91
C MET A 220 14.52 2.49 7.30
N SER A 221 13.84 3.52 7.81
CA SER A 221 12.40 3.46 8.12
C SER A 221 11.55 3.22 6.86
N ARG A 222 11.84 3.91 5.75
CA ARG A 222 11.15 3.72 4.47
C ARG A 222 11.45 2.36 3.85
N LEU A 223 12.70 1.92 3.91
CA LEU A 223 13.13 0.61 3.41
C LEU A 223 12.45 -0.52 4.18
N ARG A 224 12.38 -0.41 5.51
CA ARG A 224 11.68 -1.39 6.36
C ARG A 224 10.19 -1.47 6.04
N LYS A 225 9.54 -0.36 5.68
CA LYS A 225 8.14 -0.42 5.22
C LYS A 225 7.97 -1.20 3.91
N ARG A 226 9.01 -1.31 3.08
CA ARG A 226 8.97 -2.05 1.80
C ARG A 226 9.40 -3.50 1.95
N LEU A 227 10.44 -3.76 2.74
CA LEU A 227 11.02 -5.10 2.87
C LEU A 227 10.47 -5.87 4.09
N GLY A 228 9.87 -5.18 5.05
CA GLY A 228 9.26 -5.82 6.21
C GLY A 228 10.28 -6.47 7.12
N GLY A 229 9.95 -7.68 7.58
CA GLY A 229 10.81 -8.52 8.42
C GLY A 229 12.12 -8.99 7.79
N LEU A 230 12.38 -8.68 6.50
CA LEU A 230 13.68 -8.94 5.88
C LEU A 230 14.79 -8.06 6.43
N LEU A 231 14.45 -7.00 7.18
CA LEU A 231 15.38 -6.00 7.65
C LEU A 231 15.26 -5.80 9.16
N GLU A 232 16.31 -6.18 9.87
CA GLU A 232 16.43 -5.97 11.31
C GLU A 232 17.04 -4.62 11.64
N SER A 233 16.84 -4.20 12.89
CA SER A 233 17.40 -2.95 13.43
C SER A 233 18.33 -3.28 14.59
N ARG A 234 19.46 -2.56 14.65
CA ARG A 234 20.47 -2.63 15.73
C ARG A 234 21.21 -4.00 15.83
N PRO A 235 22.22 -4.25 14.99
CA PRO A 235 22.61 -3.45 13.82
C PRO A 235 21.63 -3.62 12.66
N TYR A 236 21.67 -2.74 11.67
CA TYR A 236 20.88 -2.93 10.46
C TYR A 236 21.43 -4.11 9.68
N ARG A 237 20.62 -5.14 9.42
CA ARG A 237 21.03 -6.34 8.69
C ARG A 237 19.87 -6.97 7.96
N LEU A 238 20.17 -7.71 6.90
CA LEU A 238 19.21 -8.56 6.23
C LEU A 238 19.06 -9.88 7.01
N THR A 239 17.83 -10.34 7.18
CA THR A 239 17.53 -11.54 7.99
C THR A 239 17.58 -12.83 7.18
N VAL A 240 17.73 -12.72 5.87
CA VAL A 240 17.76 -13.83 4.92
C VAL A 240 19.01 -13.77 4.06
N ALA A 241 19.39 -14.93 3.51
CA ALA A 241 20.53 -15.00 2.62
C ALA A 241 20.30 -14.16 1.35
N VAL A 242 21.31 -13.36 1.00
CA VAL A 242 21.31 -12.58 -0.24
C VAL A 242 22.08 -13.32 -1.31
N ILE A 243 21.46 -13.51 -2.46
CA ILE A 243 22.08 -14.01 -3.67
C ILE A 243 22.51 -12.79 -4.47
N SER A 244 23.82 -12.55 -4.52
CA SER A 244 24.42 -11.50 -5.35
C SER A 244 24.75 -12.11 -6.72
N ARG A 245 24.11 -11.62 -7.79
CA ARG A 245 24.52 -11.87 -9.18
C ARG A 245 25.00 -10.57 -9.82
#